data_AF-A0A958AF29-F1
#
_entry.id   AF-A0A958AF29-F1
#
_cell.length_a   1.000
_cell.length_b   1.000
_cell.length_c   1.000
_cell.angle_alpha   90.00
_cell.angle_beta   90.00
_cell.angle_gamma   90.00
#
_symmetry.space_group_name_H-M   'P 1'
#
loop_
_entity.id
_entity.type
_entity.pdbx_description
1 polymer ?
#
loop_
_entity_poly.entity_id
_entity_poly.type
_entity_poly.pdbx_seq_one_letter_code
_entity_poly.pdbx_strand_id
1 'polypeptide(L)'
;MTAEEKRLEEDRTGQANWKKWGPYLSERQWGTVREDYSANGTAWDYFTHDQARSRAYRCGEDGLAGISDDHQRLCFALALWNGQDPILKERAFGLTGPQGNHGEDVKEYFFYLDNVP
;
A
#
# COMPACT_ATOMS: atom_id res chain seq x y z
N MET A 1 29.00 7.89 -17.28
CA MET A 1 27.99 7.61 -16.25
C MET A 1 26.95 8.70 -16.27
N THR A 2 25.68 8.35 -16.42
CA THR A 2 24.54 9.24 -16.19
C THR A 2 24.42 9.57 -14.69
N ALA A 3 23.63 10.58 -14.34
CA ALA A 3 23.34 10.89 -12.94
C ALA A 3 22.72 9.69 -12.20
N GLU A 4 21.90 8.90 -12.91
CA GLU A 4 21.28 7.69 -12.36
C GLU A 4 22.29 6.57 -12.12
N GLU A 5 23.16 6.30 -13.10
CA GLU A 5 24.22 5.31 -12.94
C GLU A 5 25.11 5.63 -11.74
N LYS A 6 25.35 6.93 -11.46
CA LYS A 6 26.11 7.37 -10.28
C LYS A 6 25.35 7.08 -8.98
N ARG A 7 24.06 7.38 -8.89
CA ARG A 7 23.23 7.09 -7.71
C ARG A 7 23.15 5.58 -7.44
N LEU A 8 22.98 4.77 -8.49
CA LEU A 8 22.96 3.31 -8.36
C LEU A 8 24.31 2.74 -7.89
N GLU A 9 25.43 3.30 -8.36
CA GLU A 9 26.76 2.88 -7.89
C GLU A 9 27.03 3.33 -6.45
N GLU A 10 26.61 4.54 -6.07
CA GLU A 10 26.71 5.03 -4.69
C GLU A 10 25.89 4.18 -3.71
N ASP A 11 24.69 3.75 -4.10
CA ASP A 11 23.85 2.81 -3.33
C ASP A 11 24.50 1.42 -3.25
N ARG A 12 25.00 0.90 -4.38
CA ARG A 12 25.69 -0.41 -4.43
C ARG A 12 26.94 -0.46 -3.57
N THR A 13 27.70 0.64 -3.52
CA THR A 13 28.95 0.75 -2.75
C THR A 13 28.72 1.22 -1.30
N GLY A 14 27.47 1.51 -0.92
CA GLY A 14 27.12 1.98 0.43
C GLY A 14 27.58 3.40 0.74
N GLN A 15 27.90 4.20 -0.27
CA GLN A 15 28.28 5.61 -0.10
C GLN A 15 27.07 6.50 0.22
N ALA A 16 25.88 6.16 -0.28
CA ALA A 16 24.63 6.84 0.01
C ALA A 16 23.45 5.85 -0.07
N ASN A 17 22.45 6.02 0.80
CA ASN A 17 21.30 5.12 0.86
C ASN A 17 20.13 5.66 0.02
N TRP A 18 20.31 5.68 -1.30
CA TRP A 18 19.31 6.22 -2.23
C TRP A 18 17.98 5.45 -2.19
N LYS A 19 18.03 4.14 -1.89
CA LYS A 19 16.83 3.30 -1.75
C LYS A 19 16.21 3.29 -0.35
N LYS A 20 16.67 4.16 0.56
CA LYS A 20 16.12 4.19 1.92
C LYS A 20 14.64 4.58 1.94
N TRP A 21 14.21 5.47 1.04
CA TRP A 21 12.84 5.94 0.96
C TRP A 21 12.31 5.70 -0.45
N GLY A 22 11.09 5.20 -0.56
CA GLY A 22 10.48 4.96 -1.85
C GLY A 22 9.01 4.57 -1.76
N PRO A 23 8.35 4.34 -2.91
CA PRO A 23 6.96 3.91 -2.97
C PRO A 23 6.84 2.42 -2.68
N TYR A 24 7.28 2.00 -1.49
CA TYR A 24 7.23 0.59 -1.05
C TYR A 24 5.93 0.25 -0.33
N LEU A 25 5.07 1.23 -0.07
CA LEU A 25 3.77 1.06 0.59
C LEU A 25 2.70 0.66 -0.42
N SER A 26 1.96 -0.41 -0.14
CA SER A 26 0.81 -0.83 -0.95
C SER A 26 -0.36 0.15 -0.79
N GLU A 27 -1.19 0.30 -1.82
CA GLU A 27 -2.40 1.14 -1.73
C GLU A 27 -3.56 0.40 -1.05
N ARG A 28 -3.49 -0.94 -1.01
CA ARG A 28 -4.41 -1.85 -0.35
C ARG A 28 -3.72 -3.11 0.17
N GLN A 29 -3.67 -3.25 1.48
CA GLN A 29 -3.18 -4.46 2.16
C GLN A 29 -4.33 -5.19 2.90
N TRP A 30 -5.43 -4.50 3.19
CA TRP A 30 -6.63 -5.11 3.78
C TRP A 30 -7.32 -6.11 2.83
N GLY A 31 -8.03 -7.09 3.40
CA GLY A 31 -8.70 -8.15 2.63
C GLY A 31 -7.75 -9.11 1.92
N THR A 32 -6.46 -9.14 2.29
CA THR A 32 -5.47 -10.08 1.73
C THR A 32 -5.28 -11.30 2.62
N VAL A 33 -4.82 -12.40 2.02
CA VAL A 33 -4.51 -13.66 2.74
C VAL A 33 -3.44 -13.49 3.82
N ARG A 34 -2.66 -12.41 3.79
CA ARG A 34 -1.62 -12.12 4.80
C ARG A 34 -2.21 -11.67 6.13
N GLU A 35 -3.40 -11.07 6.10
CA GLU A 35 -4.12 -10.59 7.30
C GLU A 35 -5.30 -11.49 7.67
N ASP A 36 -5.46 -12.62 6.99
CA ASP A 36 -6.52 -13.59 7.23
C ASP A 36 -6.15 -14.57 8.35
N TYR A 37 -6.85 -14.47 9.47
CA TYR A 37 -6.79 -15.43 10.57
C TYR A 37 -8.15 -16.10 10.81
N SER A 38 -9.04 -16.10 9.81
CA SER A 38 -10.30 -16.84 9.88
C SER A 38 -10.08 -18.34 9.81
N ALA A 39 -11.00 -19.10 10.42
CA ALA A 39 -10.96 -20.56 10.37
C ALA A 39 -11.19 -21.13 8.96
N ASN A 40 -11.82 -20.35 8.07
CA ASN A 40 -12.30 -20.81 6.76
C ASN A 40 -11.54 -20.20 5.57
N GLY A 41 -10.52 -19.37 5.80
CA GLY A 41 -9.75 -18.73 4.71
C GLY A 41 -10.51 -17.64 3.96
N THR A 42 -11.37 -16.89 4.66
CA THR A 42 -12.19 -15.81 4.11
C THR A 42 -11.60 -14.44 4.44
N ALA A 43 -10.48 -14.09 3.79
CA ALA A 43 -9.69 -12.89 4.06
C ALA A 43 -10.49 -11.58 4.07
N TRP A 44 -11.38 -11.40 3.09
CA TRP A 44 -12.18 -10.19 2.94
C TRP A 44 -13.27 -10.03 3.99
N ASP A 45 -13.89 -11.14 4.42
CA ASP A 45 -14.90 -11.13 5.47
C ASP A 45 -14.25 -10.98 6.85
N TYR A 46 -13.03 -11.52 7.00
CA TYR A 46 -12.27 -11.46 8.23
C TYR A 46 -11.71 -10.07 8.50
N PHE A 47 -11.09 -9.44 7.49
CA PHE A 47 -10.46 -8.13 7.62
C PHE A 47 -11.07 -7.15 6.63
N THR A 48 -12.18 -6.54 7.04
CA THR A 48 -12.97 -5.62 6.23
C THR A 48 -12.32 -4.24 6.11
N HIS A 49 -12.74 -3.47 5.11
CA HIS A 49 -12.34 -2.07 4.95
C HIS A 49 -12.62 -1.21 6.20
N ASP A 50 -13.68 -1.51 6.95
CA ASP A 50 -13.97 -0.74 8.16
C ASP A 50 -12.93 -1.02 9.25
N GLN A 51 -12.52 -2.28 9.42
CA GLN A 51 -11.43 -2.63 10.34
C GLN A 51 -10.09 -2.02 9.89
N ALA A 52 -9.81 -1.99 8.59
CA ALA A 52 -8.59 -1.42 8.02
C ALA A 52 -8.30 0.01 8.51
N ARG A 53 -9.33 0.77 8.87
CA ARG A 53 -9.21 2.16 9.35
C ARG A 53 -8.78 2.28 10.80
N SER A 54 -8.94 1.23 11.60
CA SER A 54 -8.78 1.29 13.06
C SER A 54 -8.03 0.11 13.65
N ARG A 55 -7.53 -0.80 12.81
CA ARG A 55 -6.76 -1.98 13.22
C ARG A 55 -5.33 -1.85 12.71
N ALA A 56 -4.38 -2.10 13.61
CA ALA A 56 -2.98 -2.22 13.24
C ALA A 56 -2.76 -3.51 12.44
N TYR A 57 -1.99 -3.40 11.36
CA TYR A 57 -1.69 -4.49 10.46
C TYR A 57 -0.49 -5.26 11.01
N ARG A 58 -0.39 -6.54 10.68
CA ARG A 58 0.69 -7.42 11.17
C ARG A 58 1.74 -7.67 10.11
N CYS A 59 1.35 -7.70 8.84
CA CYS A 59 2.18 -8.17 7.74
C CYS A 59 2.50 -7.06 6.72
N GLY A 60 2.26 -5.80 7.04
CA GLY A 60 2.53 -4.64 6.19
C GLY A 60 1.71 -3.43 6.63
N GLU A 61 1.58 -2.43 5.77
CA GLU A 61 0.70 -1.27 5.93
C GLU A 61 0.12 -0.89 4.56
N ASP A 62 -0.91 -0.05 4.54
CA ASP A 62 -1.43 0.52 3.29
C ASP A 62 -1.66 2.03 3.32
N GLY A 63 -1.61 2.63 2.13
CA GLY A 63 -1.83 4.06 1.95
C GLY A 63 -1.79 4.52 0.49
N LEU A 64 -2.72 5.40 0.11
CA LEU A 64 -2.78 5.99 -1.23
C LEU A 64 -1.54 6.84 -1.51
N ALA A 65 -0.92 6.63 -2.68
CA ALA A 65 0.33 7.28 -3.07
C ALA A 65 1.39 7.26 -1.95
N GLY A 66 1.50 6.11 -1.28
CA GLY A 66 2.29 5.95 -0.08
C GLY A 66 3.80 5.93 -0.33
N ILE A 67 4.56 6.58 0.55
CA ILE A 67 6.02 6.44 0.65
C ILE A 67 6.39 5.86 2.01
N SER A 68 7.38 5.00 2.04
CA SER A 68 7.90 4.45 3.28
C SER A 68 9.41 4.35 3.26
N ASP A 69 10.01 4.15 4.43
CA ASP A 69 11.37 3.64 4.46
C ASP A 69 11.41 2.19 3.94
N ASP A 70 12.60 1.71 3.60
CA ASP A 70 12.90 0.37 3.10
C ASP A 70 12.43 -0.76 4.03
N HIS A 71 12.24 -0.48 5.32
CA HIS A 71 11.72 -1.42 6.31
C HIS A 71 10.25 -1.16 6.70
N GLN A 72 9.55 -0.22 6.04
CA GLN A 72 8.17 0.18 6.35
C GLN A 72 7.93 0.50 7.84
N ARG A 73 8.92 1.10 8.53
CA ARG A 73 8.79 1.56 9.91
C ARG A 73 8.10 2.90 10.00
N LEU A 74 8.28 3.74 8.99
CA LEU A 74 7.66 5.03 8.81
C LEU A 74 6.94 5.03 7.46
N CYS A 75 5.62 5.18 7.51
CA CYS A 75 4.76 5.20 6.35
C CYS A 75 4.06 6.55 6.27
N PHE A 76 4.10 7.17 5.10
CA PHE A 76 3.36 8.38 4.78
C PHE A 76 2.43 8.09 3.62
N ALA A 77 1.21 8.61 3.68
CA ALA A 77 0.21 8.42 2.64
C ALA A 77 -0.66 9.68 2.51
N LEU A 78 -1.29 9.83 1.36
CA LEU A 78 -2.27 10.87 1.13
C LEU A 78 -3.62 10.47 1.74
N ALA A 79 -4.20 11.38 2.52
CA ALA A 79 -5.56 11.27 3.02
C ALA A 79 -6.42 12.38 2.41
N LEU A 80 -7.43 11.99 1.63
CA LEU A 80 -8.31 12.92 0.95
C LEU A 80 -9.68 12.95 1.63
N TRP A 81 -10.31 14.12 1.68
CA TRP A 81 -11.68 14.27 2.18
C TRP A 81 -12.52 15.04 1.17
N ASN A 82 -13.70 14.51 0.85
CA ASN A 82 -14.65 15.15 -0.04
C ASN A 82 -15.62 16.10 0.70
N GLY A 83 -15.48 16.26 2.02
CA GLY A 83 -16.38 17.09 2.82
C GLY A 83 -17.75 16.48 3.11
N GLN A 84 -18.02 15.24 2.66
CA GLN A 84 -19.34 14.61 2.77
C GLN A 84 -19.30 13.30 3.57
N ASP A 85 -18.35 12.42 3.27
CA ASP A 85 -18.32 11.13 3.98
C ASP A 85 -17.72 11.28 5.38
N PRO A 86 -18.13 10.40 6.32
CA PRO A 86 -17.58 10.39 7.67
C PRO A 86 -16.12 9.88 7.74
N ILE A 87 -15.50 9.59 6.59
CA ILE A 87 -14.20 8.95 6.50
C ILE A 87 -13.26 9.68 5.55
N LEU A 88 -11.97 9.63 5.88
CA LEU A 88 -10.89 9.98 4.97
C LEU A 88 -10.67 8.85 3.97
N LYS A 89 -10.28 9.22 2.74
CA LYS A 89 -9.90 8.32 1.65
C LYS A 89 -8.40 8.27 1.67
N GLU A 90 -7.90 7.28 2.38
CA GLU A 90 -6.48 7.09 2.70
C GLU A 90 -5.96 5.76 2.15
N ARG A 91 -6.85 4.87 1.69
CA ARG A 91 -6.55 3.57 1.10
C ARG A 91 -7.54 3.25 -0.02
N ALA A 92 -7.15 2.40 -0.95
CA ALA A 92 -8.02 2.00 -2.04
C ALA A 92 -9.17 1.10 -1.53
N PHE A 93 -10.37 1.33 -2.05
CA PHE A 93 -11.57 0.55 -1.72
C PHE A 93 -11.96 -0.34 -2.89
N GLY A 94 -12.33 -1.59 -2.60
CA GLY A 94 -12.81 -2.56 -3.59
C GLY A 94 -13.92 -3.43 -3.01
N LEU A 95 -14.75 -3.98 -3.87
CA LEU A 95 -15.83 -4.90 -3.51
C LEU A 95 -15.44 -6.35 -3.83
N THR A 96 -15.77 -7.27 -2.93
CA THR A 96 -15.68 -8.71 -3.23
C THR A 96 -16.72 -9.14 -4.26
N GLY A 97 -16.55 -10.34 -4.83
CA GLY A 97 -17.53 -10.94 -5.73
C GLY A 97 -18.97 -10.94 -5.19
N PRO A 98 -19.21 -11.30 -3.91
CA PRO A 98 -20.54 -11.18 -3.30
C PRO A 98 -21.02 -9.74 -3.05
N GLN A 99 -20.12 -8.76 -2.97
CA GLN A 99 -20.46 -7.36 -2.66
C GLN A 99 -20.69 -6.49 -3.90
N GLY A 100 -20.15 -6.86 -5.07
CA GLY A 100 -20.27 -6.10 -6.32
C GLY A 100 -20.82 -6.95 -7.47
N ASN A 101 -21.46 -6.32 -8.45
CA ASN A 101 -22.08 -7.03 -9.58
C ASN A 101 -21.07 -7.75 -10.49
N HIS A 102 -19.83 -7.25 -10.55
CA HIS A 102 -18.77 -7.77 -11.44
C HIS A 102 -17.44 -8.02 -10.72
N GLY A 103 -17.42 -8.05 -9.38
CA GLY A 103 -16.16 -8.06 -8.63
C GLY A 103 -15.35 -6.80 -8.91
N GLU A 104 -15.90 -5.65 -8.50
CA GLU A 104 -15.30 -4.32 -8.63
C GLU A 104 -14.14 -4.16 -7.62
N ASP A 105 -13.10 -4.96 -7.82
CA ASP A 105 -11.89 -4.95 -7.03
C ASP A 105 -10.85 -3.99 -7.64
N VAL A 106 -10.14 -3.27 -6.78
CA VAL A 106 -8.92 -2.57 -7.16
C VAL A 106 -7.84 -3.62 -7.38
N LYS A 107 -7.69 -4.02 -8.64
CA LYS A 107 -6.56 -4.82 -9.09
C LYS A 107 -5.34 -3.91 -9.07
N GLU A 108 -4.51 -4.04 -8.06
CA GLU A 108 -3.21 -3.35 -7.97
C GLU A 108 -2.30 -3.87 -9.08
N TYR A 109 -2.37 -3.25 -10.26
CA TYR A 109 -1.40 -3.40 -11.35
C TYR A 109 -1.02 -2.00 -11.83
N PHE A 110 -0.54 -1.19 -10.87
CA PHE A 110 0.00 0.13 -11.16
C PHE A 110 1.51 0.02 -11.16
N PHE A 111 2.11 0.23 -12.35
CA PHE A 111 3.53 0.51 -12.44
C PHE A 111 3.67 2.02 -12.41
N TYR A 112 4.34 2.55 -11.40
CA TYR A 112 4.75 3.94 -11.39
C TYR A 112 5.68 4.16 -12.61
N LEU A 113 5.16 4.83 -13.63
CA LEU A 113 5.89 5.11 -14.89
C LEU A 113 7.20 5.86 -14.64
N ASP A 114 7.20 6.68 -13.59
CA ASP A 114 8.33 7.48 -13.15
C ASP A 114 8.94 6.96 -11.83
N ASN A 115 8.85 5.64 -11.54
CA ASN A 115 9.59 5.00 -10.42
C ASN A 115 11.10 4.95 -10.67
N VAL A 116 11.65 6.03 -11.19
CA VAL A 116 13.08 6.28 -11.26
C VAL A 116 13.51 6.72 -9.87
N PRO A 117 14.51 6.03 -9.26
CA PRO A 117 15.18 6.50 -8.05
C PRO A 117 15.67 7.96 -8.17
#